data_AF-A0A2M4C2D5-F1
#
_entry.id   AF-A0A2M4C2D5-F1
#
_cell.length_a   1.000
_cell.length_b   1.000
_cell.length_c   1.000
_cell.angle_alpha   90.00
_cell.angle_beta   90.00
_cell.angle_gamma   90.00
#
_symmetry.space_group_name_H-M   'P 1'
#
loop_
_entity.id
_entity.type
_entity.pdbx_description
1 polymer ?
#
loop_
_entity_poly.entity_id
_entity_poly.type
_entity_poly.pdbx_seq_one_letter_code
_entity_poly.pdbx_strand_id
1 'polypeptide(L)'
;MASKMNKVQLSKGILQMKFMSRTKAKFDKETDDAQGRALYASEITNKMLNESSNYVIEPSYVPCEDLIEGRVSFGGMNPEIERLIELETGAQTAKRERAEAIKNSKMQTDVPDAEMAQFYSSVMKTMHKKYEPNRKRLQHPLPLNIKRQQ
;
A
#
# COMPACT_ATOMS: atom_id res chain seq x y z
N MET A 1 15.27 36.37 5.05
CA MET A 1 14.48 36.46 6.29
C MET A 1 13.09 35.90 6.02
N ALA A 2 12.84 34.62 6.31
CA ALA A 2 11.55 34.00 6.04
C ALA A 2 10.48 34.55 7.02
N SER A 3 9.35 35.01 6.51
CA SER A 3 8.26 35.54 7.34
C SER A 3 7.66 34.41 8.19
N LYS A 4 7.67 34.58 9.51
CA LYS A 4 7.04 33.67 10.45
C LYS A 4 5.53 33.84 10.30
N MET A 5 4.90 33.04 9.44
CA MET A 5 3.45 33.03 9.31
C MET A 5 2.85 32.61 10.66
N ASN A 6 2.08 33.49 11.29
CA ASN A 6 1.38 33.19 12.53
C ASN A 6 0.40 32.04 12.27
N LYS A 7 0.66 30.88 12.87
CA LYS A 7 -0.21 29.70 12.76
C LYS A 7 -1.58 30.10 13.34
N VAL A 8 -2.64 30.04 12.54
CA VAL A 8 -4.00 30.33 13.00
C VAL A 8 -4.37 29.29 14.05
N GLN A 9 -4.57 29.72 15.29
CA GLN A 9 -4.92 28.85 16.42
C GLN A 9 -6.26 29.28 17.01
N LEU A 10 -7.02 28.31 17.52
CA LEU A 10 -8.25 28.57 18.26
C LEU A 10 -7.93 29.25 19.59
N SER A 11 -8.88 30.05 20.09
CA SER A 11 -8.72 30.69 21.39
C SER A 11 -8.69 29.66 22.52
N LYS A 12 -7.93 29.94 23.57
CA LYS A 12 -7.80 29.05 24.74
C LYS A 12 -9.15 28.75 25.40
N GLY A 13 -10.06 29.72 25.42
CA GLY A 13 -11.43 29.55 25.93
C GLY A 13 -12.25 28.55 25.12
N ILE A 14 -12.17 28.61 23.78
CA ILE A 14 -12.86 27.64 22.90
C ILE A 14 -12.26 26.24 23.10
N LEU A 15 -10.93 26.13 23.20
CA LEU A 15 -10.25 24.83 23.34
C LEU A 15 -10.55 24.14 24.68
N GLN A 16 -10.88 24.89 25.74
CA GLN A 16 -11.29 24.35 27.04
C GLN A 16 -12.73 23.81 27.08
N MET A 17 -13.55 24.09 26.06
CA MET A 17 -14.92 23.61 26.01
C MET A 17 -14.98 22.08 25.88
N LYS A 18 -15.99 21.46 26.50
CA LYS A 18 -16.15 19.99 26.53
C LYS A 18 -16.17 19.35 25.14
N PHE A 19 -16.81 20.00 24.17
CA PHE A 19 -16.87 19.50 22.78
C PHE A 19 -15.51 19.56 22.06
N MET A 20 -14.58 20.38 22.54
CA MET A 20 -13.20 20.49 22.03
C MET A 20 -12.21 19.59 22.76
N SER A 21 -12.65 18.78 23.73
CA SER A 21 -11.78 17.91 24.55
C SER A 21 -10.82 17.05 23.74
N ARG A 22 -11.30 16.42 22.65
CA ARG A 22 -10.45 15.61 21.75
C ARG A 22 -9.41 16.45 21.01
N THR A 23 -9.80 17.63 20.55
CA THR A 23 -8.89 18.56 19.84
C THR A 23 -7.85 19.12 20.79
N LYS A 24 -8.25 19.45 22.03
CA LYS A 24 -7.34 19.85 23.10
C LYS A 24 -6.31 18.77 23.39
N ALA A 25 -6.75 17.53 23.61
CA ALA A 25 -5.84 16.41 23.87
C ALA A 25 -4.84 16.18 22.72
N LYS A 26 -5.27 16.32 21.47
CA LYS A 26 -4.37 16.26 20.30
C LYS A 26 -3.37 17.41 20.29
N PHE A 27 -3.82 18.63 20.55
CA PHE A 27 -2.97 19.81 20.57
C PHE A 27 -1.92 19.72 21.68
N ASP A 28 -2.35 19.36 22.91
CA ASP A 28 -1.46 19.21 24.06
C ASP A 28 -0.41 18.12 23.78
N LYS A 29 -0.82 16.98 23.19
CA LYS A 29 0.12 15.94 22.75
C LYS A 29 1.13 16.44 21.71
N GLU A 30 0.69 17.18 20.70
CA GLU A 30 1.59 17.74 19.68
C GLU A 30 2.57 18.75 20.30
N THR A 31 2.11 19.57 21.26
CA THR A 31 2.99 20.50 21.96
C THR A 31 3.99 19.78 22.85
N ASP A 32 3.58 18.73 23.55
CA ASP A 32 4.46 17.93 24.42
C ASP A 32 5.49 17.17 23.57
N ASP A 33 5.08 16.57 22.45
CA ASP A 33 5.98 15.90 21.51
C ASP A 33 6.99 16.89 20.91
N ALA A 34 6.56 18.11 20.55
CA ALA A 34 7.43 19.15 20.02
C ALA A 34 8.42 19.69 21.08
N GLN A 35 7.96 19.88 22.31
CA GLN A 35 8.81 20.27 23.42
C GLN A 35 9.80 19.17 23.76
N GLY A 36 9.37 17.91 23.84
CA GLY A 36 10.23 16.75 24.06
C GLY A 36 11.31 16.65 22.98
N ARG A 37 10.95 16.78 21.70
CA ARG A 37 11.93 16.82 20.60
C ARG A 37 12.90 17.99 20.73
N ALA A 38 12.44 19.18 21.12
CA ALA A 38 13.30 20.34 21.30
C ALA A 38 14.27 20.17 22.49
N LEU A 39 13.83 19.54 23.58
CA LEU A 39 14.65 19.26 24.75
C LEU A 39 15.77 18.26 24.44
N TYR A 40 15.45 17.18 23.72
CA TYR A 40 16.41 16.13 23.38
C TYR A 40 17.14 16.32 22.04
N ALA A 41 16.89 17.44 21.33
CA ALA A 41 17.49 17.72 20.02
C ALA A 41 19.02 17.76 20.05
N SER A 42 19.62 18.13 21.19
CA SER A 42 21.08 18.15 21.36
C SER A 42 21.68 16.79 21.71
N GLU A 43 20.88 15.86 22.24
CA GLU A 43 21.35 14.57 22.77
C GLU A 43 21.16 13.44 21.75
N ILE A 44 20.13 13.52 20.91
CA ILE A 44 19.85 12.52 19.88
C ILE A 44 20.76 12.79 18.67
N THR A 45 21.78 11.95 18.50
CA THR A 45 22.67 12.04 17.33
C THR A 45 22.05 11.41 16.08
N ASN A 46 22.39 11.92 14.88
CA ASN A 46 21.95 11.34 13.61
C ASN A 46 22.33 9.84 13.45
N LYS A 47 23.35 9.38 14.17
CA LYS A 47 23.75 7.96 14.19
C LYS A 47 22.70 7.11 14.90
N MET A 48 22.16 7.57 16.03
CA MET A 48 21.11 6.86 16.77
C MET A 48 19.78 6.77 16.01
N LEU A 49 19.45 7.76 15.17
CA LEU A 49 18.24 7.71 14.33
C LEU A 49 18.36 6.70 13.17
N ASN A 50 19.58 6.54 12.64
CA ASN A 50 19.82 5.74 11.44
C ASN A 50 20.46 4.37 11.75
N GLU A 51 20.76 4.09 13.02
CA GLU A 51 21.21 2.77 13.45
C GLU A 51 20.03 1.80 13.37
N SER A 52 19.97 1.05 12.27
CA SER A 52 19.17 -0.16 12.20
C SER A 52 19.87 -1.24 13.03
N SER A 53 19.27 -1.63 14.15
CA SER A 53 19.67 -2.84 14.85
C SER A 53 19.49 -4.04 13.92
N ASN A 54 20.57 -4.74 13.58
CA ASN A 54 20.52 -5.94 12.73
C ASN A 54 19.76 -7.11 13.38
N TYR A 55 19.59 -7.07 14.69
CA TYR A 55 18.95 -8.12 15.48
C TYR A 55 17.86 -7.52 16.34
N VAL A 56 16.69 -8.18 16.32
CA VAL A 56 15.58 -7.91 17.22
C VAL A 56 15.46 -9.12 18.14
N ILE A 57 15.73 -8.92 19.43
CA ILE A 57 15.57 -9.97 20.43
C ILE A 57 14.17 -9.85 20.99
N GLU A 58 13.30 -10.77 20.60
CA GLU A 58 11.95 -10.84 21.13
C GLU A 58 11.87 -11.90 22.23
N PRO A 59 11.36 -11.57 23.43
CA PRO A 59 11.20 -12.55 24.50
C PRO A 59 10.02 -13.51 24.28
N SER A 60 9.17 -13.22 23.30
CA SER A 60 7.95 -13.96 23.02
C SER A 60 8.18 -14.97 21.89
N TYR A 61 7.63 -16.18 22.06
CA TYR A 61 7.68 -17.23 21.02
C TYR A 61 6.54 -17.10 20.00
N VAL A 62 5.59 -16.19 20.23
CA VAL A 62 4.37 -16.06 19.40
C VAL A 62 4.70 -15.84 17.92
N PRO A 63 5.64 -14.96 17.54
CA PRO A 63 5.99 -14.75 16.13
C PRO A 63 6.92 -15.82 15.56
N CYS A 64 7.53 -16.65 16.41
CA CYS A 64 8.42 -17.71 15.96
C CYS A 64 7.65 -18.99 15.59
N GLU A 65 6.58 -19.32 16.31
CA GLU A 65 5.78 -20.53 16.05
C GLU A 65 4.35 -20.21 15.55
N ASP A 66 4.06 -18.96 15.23
CA ASP A 66 2.75 -18.48 14.74
C ASP A 66 1.58 -18.98 15.62
N LEU A 67 1.70 -18.79 16.94
CA LEU A 67 0.69 -19.28 17.89
C LEU A 67 -0.63 -18.53 17.74
N ILE A 68 -1.72 -19.29 17.67
CA ILE A 68 -3.10 -18.78 17.75
C ILE A 68 -3.51 -18.51 19.20
N GLU A 69 -4.56 -17.71 19.39
CA GLU A 69 -5.14 -17.51 20.71
C GLU A 69 -5.67 -18.84 21.28
N GLY A 70 -5.27 -19.18 22.52
CA GLY A 70 -5.51 -20.49 23.11
C GLY A 70 -6.98 -20.82 23.43
N ARG A 71 -7.88 -19.84 23.29
CA ARG A 71 -9.32 -20.04 23.50
C ARG A 71 -9.95 -20.53 22.20
N VAL A 72 -10.14 -21.84 22.11
CA VAL A 72 -10.77 -22.49 20.95
C VAL A 72 -12.08 -23.17 21.31
N SER A 73 -13.06 -23.08 20.41
CA SER A 73 -14.28 -23.87 20.46
C SER A 73 -14.54 -24.51 19.11
N PHE A 74 -15.18 -25.67 19.12
CA PHE A 74 -15.48 -26.44 17.92
C PHE A 74 -16.95 -26.89 17.96
N GLY A 75 -17.52 -27.13 16.78
CA GLY A 75 -18.84 -27.75 16.65
C GLY A 75 -19.99 -26.87 17.16
N GLY A 76 -19.84 -25.55 17.18
CA GLY A 76 -20.89 -24.62 17.59
C GLY A 76 -21.11 -24.54 19.10
N MET A 77 -20.21 -25.09 19.92
CA MET A 77 -20.28 -25.00 21.38
C MET A 77 -20.18 -23.57 21.89
N ASN A 78 -19.43 -22.71 21.17
CA ASN A 78 -19.42 -21.29 21.41
C ASN A 78 -19.25 -20.52 20.08
N PRO A 79 -20.34 -20.04 19.48
CA PRO A 79 -20.29 -19.38 18.16
C PRO A 79 -19.54 -18.04 18.20
N GLU A 80 -19.45 -17.37 19.35
CA GLU A 80 -18.70 -16.11 19.47
C GLU A 80 -17.19 -16.34 19.35
N ILE A 81 -16.69 -17.40 20.00
CA ILE A 81 -15.27 -17.77 19.95
C ILE A 81 -14.89 -18.30 18.57
N GLU A 82 -15.72 -19.13 17.95
CA GLU A 82 -15.50 -19.58 16.56
C GLU A 82 -15.43 -18.39 15.60
N ARG A 83 -16.33 -17.42 15.75
CA ARG A 83 -16.33 -16.21 14.92
C ARG A 83 -15.07 -15.35 15.11
N LEU A 84 -14.55 -15.26 16.34
CA LEU A 84 -13.31 -14.52 16.62
C LEU A 84 -12.10 -15.20 15.96
N ILE A 85 -11.98 -16.53 16.10
CA ILE A 85 -10.91 -17.31 15.46
C ILE A 85 -10.97 -17.18 13.94
N GLU A 86 -12.17 -17.21 13.37
CA GLU A 86 -12.38 -17.02 11.93
C GLU A 86 -11.93 -15.63 11.43
N LEU A 87 -12.10 -14.59 12.24
CA LEU A 87 -11.65 -13.23 11.93
C LEU A 87 -10.14 -13.10 12.06
N GLU A 88 -9.54 -13.66 13.11
CA GLU A 88 -8.11 -13.60 13.39
C GLU A 88 -7.29 -14.38 12.36
N THR A 89 -7.71 -15.61 12.04
CA THR A 89 -7.02 -16.47 11.07
C THR A 89 -7.16 -16.01 9.62
N GLY A 90 -8.07 -15.05 9.33
CA GLY A 90 -8.41 -14.69 7.96
C GLY A 90 -9.00 -15.86 7.16
N ALA A 91 -9.42 -16.95 7.81
CA ALA A 91 -9.94 -18.13 7.13
C ALA A 91 -11.19 -17.77 6.30
N GLN A 92 -11.97 -16.77 6.74
CA GLN A 92 -13.13 -16.29 6.01
C GLN A 92 -12.77 -15.52 4.74
N THR A 93 -11.70 -14.72 4.72
CA THR A 93 -11.26 -14.04 3.49
C THR A 93 -10.75 -15.05 2.47
N ALA A 94 -9.90 -15.99 2.88
CA ALA A 94 -9.39 -17.03 2.00
C ALA A 94 -10.49 -17.96 1.45
N LYS A 95 -11.45 -18.38 2.29
CA LYS A 95 -12.60 -19.20 1.86
C LYS A 95 -13.50 -18.42 0.90
N ARG A 96 -13.75 -17.14 1.18
CA ARG A 96 -14.59 -16.27 0.35
C ARG A 96 -13.94 -15.98 -1.01
N GLU A 97 -12.65 -15.65 -1.04
CA GLU A 97 -11.90 -15.48 -2.29
C GLU A 97 -11.92 -16.74 -3.15
N ARG A 98 -11.75 -17.92 -2.53
CA ARG A 98 -11.79 -19.20 -3.23
C ARG A 98 -13.20 -19.49 -3.78
N ALA A 99 -14.25 -19.20 -3.01
CA ALA A 99 -15.63 -19.35 -3.45
C ALA A 99 -15.99 -18.37 -4.58
N GLU A 100 -15.53 -17.12 -4.49
CA GLU A 100 -15.70 -16.11 -5.52
C GLU A 100 -14.94 -16.46 -6.80
N ALA A 101 -13.71 -16.99 -6.70
CA ALA A 101 -12.95 -17.49 -7.85
C ALA A 101 -13.67 -18.65 -8.56
N ILE A 102 -14.21 -19.61 -7.82
CA ILE A 102 -15.00 -20.73 -8.37
C ILE A 102 -16.29 -20.21 -9.02
N LYS A 103 -16.95 -19.22 -8.41
CA LYS A 103 -18.16 -18.61 -8.97
C LYS A 103 -17.82 -17.88 -10.28
N ASN A 104 -16.73 -17.11 -10.31
CA ASN A 104 -16.27 -16.41 -11.50
C ASN A 104 -15.87 -17.37 -12.63
N SER A 105 -15.23 -18.51 -12.32
CA SER A 105 -14.90 -19.50 -13.34
C SER A 105 -16.12 -20.25 -13.89
N LYS A 106 -17.23 -20.26 -13.15
CA LYS A 106 -18.51 -20.87 -13.54
C LYS A 106 -19.50 -19.87 -14.12
N MET A 107 -19.19 -18.57 -14.14
CA MET A 107 -20.06 -17.60 -14.82
C MET A 107 -20.07 -17.92 -16.30
N GLN A 108 -21.26 -17.99 -16.89
CA GLN A 108 -21.37 -18.20 -18.32
C GLN A 108 -20.82 -16.97 -19.03
N THR A 109 -19.76 -17.17 -19.79
CA THR A 109 -19.23 -16.16 -20.71
C THR A 109 -19.92 -16.33 -22.06
N ASP A 110 -20.30 -15.23 -22.68
CA ASP A 110 -20.94 -15.25 -24.01
C ASP A 110 -19.98 -15.76 -25.10
N VAL A 111 -18.67 -15.72 -24.83
CA VAL A 111 -17.62 -16.16 -25.75
C VAL A 111 -16.80 -17.27 -25.08
N PRO A 112 -16.57 -18.41 -25.77
CA PRO A 112 -15.70 -19.47 -25.27
C PRO A 112 -14.21 -19.09 -25.38
N ASP A 113 -13.38 -19.57 -24.45
CA ASP A 113 -11.95 -19.27 -24.37
C ASP A 113 -11.18 -19.60 -25.66
N ALA A 114 -11.58 -20.67 -26.36
CA ALA A 114 -10.95 -21.07 -27.62
C ALA A 114 -11.13 -20.01 -28.72
N GLU A 115 -12.31 -19.38 -28.78
CA GLU A 115 -12.60 -18.33 -29.75
C GLU A 115 -11.86 -17.03 -29.41
N MET A 116 -11.79 -16.69 -28.11
CA MET A 116 -10.97 -15.57 -27.65
C MET A 116 -9.48 -15.75 -27.91
N ALA A 117 -8.92 -16.95 -27.67
CA ALA A 117 -7.53 -17.23 -27.98
C ALA A 117 -7.24 -17.06 -29.49
N GLN A 118 -8.14 -17.53 -30.35
CA GLN A 118 -8.02 -17.33 -31.80
C GLN A 118 -8.08 -15.85 -32.18
N PHE A 119 -9.02 -15.09 -31.62
CA PHE A 119 -9.13 -13.65 -31.84
C PHE A 119 -7.85 -12.89 -31.43
N TYR A 120 -7.33 -13.15 -30.23
CA TYR A 120 -6.08 -12.54 -29.76
C TYR A 120 -4.90 -12.88 -30.66
N SER A 121 -4.79 -14.12 -31.13
CA SER A 121 -3.72 -14.53 -32.04
C SER A 121 -3.78 -13.81 -33.39
N SER A 122 -5.00 -13.53 -33.89
CA SER A 122 -5.26 -12.77 -35.10
C SER A 122 -4.88 -11.30 -34.92
N VAL A 123 -5.37 -10.67 -33.85
CA VAL A 123 -5.12 -9.25 -33.55
C VAL A 123 -3.62 -9.01 -33.34
N MET A 124 -2.93 -9.86 -32.57
CA MET A 124 -1.49 -9.74 -32.36
C MET A 124 -0.70 -9.79 -33.67
N LYS A 125 -1.06 -10.67 -34.61
CA LYS A 125 -0.42 -10.72 -35.94
C LYS A 125 -0.60 -9.42 -36.72
N THR A 126 -1.81 -8.83 -36.67
CA THR A 126 -2.06 -7.55 -37.35
C THR A 126 -1.33 -6.38 -36.69
N MET A 127 -1.24 -6.34 -35.37
CA MET A 127 -0.52 -5.32 -34.63
C MET A 127 0.99 -5.41 -34.87
N HIS A 128 1.56 -6.61 -34.83
CA HIS A 128 2.98 -6.83 -35.10
C HIS A 128 3.36 -6.30 -36.50
N LYS A 129 2.52 -6.57 -37.51
CA LYS A 129 2.72 -6.07 -38.88
C LYS A 129 2.70 -4.54 -39.00
N LYS A 130 2.01 -3.82 -38.11
CA LYS A 130 1.99 -2.34 -38.10
C LYS A 130 3.29 -1.74 -37.57
N TYR A 131 3.96 -2.45 -36.65
CA TYR A 131 5.19 -1.97 -36.00
C TYR A 131 6.45 -2.64 -36.54
N GLU A 132 6.34 -3.55 -37.51
CA GLU A 132 7.48 -4.08 -38.24
C GLU A 132 8.24 -2.95 -38.97
N PRO A 133 9.55 -2.76 -38.70
CA PRO A 133 10.33 -1.71 -39.33
C PRO A 133 10.49 -1.99 -40.83
N ASN A 134 9.80 -1.19 -41.64
CA ASN A 134 9.76 -1.37 -43.09
C ASN A 134 11.07 -0.90 -43.75
N ARG A 135 12.04 -1.80 -43.91
CA ARG A 135 13.40 -1.52 -44.45
C ARG A 135 13.41 -0.86 -45.84
N LYS A 136 12.30 -0.91 -46.58
CA LYS A 136 12.16 -0.27 -47.91
C LYS A 136 11.94 1.25 -47.84
N ARG A 137 11.47 1.81 -46.72
CA ARG A 137 11.30 3.26 -46.55
C ARG A 137 12.62 4.01 -46.30
N LEU A 138 13.70 3.29 -45.98
CA LEU A 138 15.04 3.85 -45.75
C LEU A 138 15.91 3.94 -47.03
N GLN A 139 15.40 3.51 -48.19
CA GLN A 139 16.18 3.48 -49.45
C GLN A 139 16.14 4.79 -50.26
N HIS A 140 15.66 5.90 -49.71
CA HIS A 140 15.94 7.19 -50.31
C HIS A 140 16.98 7.91 -49.45
N PRO A 141 18.26 7.93 -49.87
CA PRO A 141 19.25 8.74 -49.19
C PRO A 141 18.83 10.21 -49.37
N LEU A 142 18.40 10.85 -48.28
CA LEU A 142 18.31 12.30 -48.26
C LEU A 142 19.70 12.86 -48.58
N PRO A 143 19.85 13.81 -49.51
CA PRO A 143 21.16 14.37 -49.81
C PRO A 143 21.71 15.05 -48.55
N LEU A 144 22.79 14.49 -48.00
CA LEU A 144 23.55 15.08 -46.90
C LEU A 144 24.22 16.36 -47.39
N ASN A 145 23.50 17.48 -47.35
CA ASN A 145 24.07 18.78 -47.61
C ASN A 145 24.59 19.38 -46.30
N ILE A 146 25.71 18.84 -45.81
CA ILE A 146 26.46 19.43 -44.70
C ILE A 146 27.48 20.40 -45.30
N LYS A 147 27.07 21.65 -45.51
CA LYS A 147 28.02 22.77 -45.47
C LYS A 147 28.07 23.26 -44.02
N ARG A 148 29.06 22.78 -43.27
CA ARG A 148 29.57 23.55 -42.11
C ARG A 148 30.35 24.72 -42.68
N GLN A 149 29.78 25.91 -42.59
CA GLN A 149 30.55 27.15 -42.61
C GLN A 149 31.00 27.48 -41.19
N GLN A 150 32.08 28.25 -41.15
CA GLN A 150 33.11 28.34 -40.11
C GLN A 150 32.63 28.74 -38.72
#